data_AF-A0A1G7FWA0-F1
#
_entry.id   AF-A0A1G7FWA0-F1
#
_cell.length_a   1.000
_cell.length_b   1.000
_cell.length_c   1.000
_cell.angle_alpha   90.00
_cell.angle_beta   90.00
_cell.angle_gamma   90.00
#
_symmetry.space_group_name_H-M   'P 1'
#
loop_
_entity.id
_entity.type
_entity.pdbx_description
1 polymer ?
#
loop_
_entity_poly.entity_id
_entity_poly.type
_entity_poly.pdbx_seq_one_letter_code
_entity_poly.pdbx_strand_id
1 'polypeptide(L)'
;MAGGPVQQWPGNRIGWSSAGDGAIVQYRYDAFGNRVQAQHADGRTLRLQYDALHQLTAVFEQAPGEKGFTPIARYRYDAFGRRLGKTV
;
A
#
# COMPACT_ATOMS: atom_id res chain seq x y z
N MET A 1 -12.87 5.29 -20.55
CA MET A 1 -12.81 4.04 -21.36
C MET A 1 -12.11 2.97 -20.54
N ALA A 2 -12.79 1.82 -20.41
CA ALA A 2 -12.31 0.51 -19.96
C ALA A 2 -11.44 0.45 -18.70
N GLY A 3 -12.09 0.28 -17.54
CA GLY A 3 -11.44 -0.36 -16.40
C GLY A 3 -10.94 -1.74 -16.84
N GLY A 4 -9.63 -1.97 -16.72
CA GLY A 4 -9.02 -3.27 -17.00
C GLY A 4 -9.67 -4.39 -16.19
N PRO A 5 -9.37 -5.66 -16.49
CA PRO A 5 -9.99 -6.80 -15.81
C PRO A 5 -9.88 -6.62 -14.30
N VAL A 6 -11.01 -6.76 -13.59
CA VAL A 6 -11.01 -6.74 -12.13
C VAL A 6 -10.12 -7.87 -11.67
N GLN A 7 -8.91 -7.54 -11.21
CA GLN A 7 -8.06 -8.47 -10.49
C GLN A 7 -8.81 -8.81 -9.20
N GLN A 8 -9.53 -9.93 -9.19
CA GLN A 8 -10.22 -10.40 -8.00
C GLN A 8 -9.17 -10.85 -7.00
N TRP A 9 -9.10 -10.13 -5.89
CA TRP A 9 -8.19 -10.45 -4.81
C TRP A 9 -8.90 -11.37 -3.81
N PRO A 10 -8.25 -12.45 -3.35
CA PRO A 10 -8.86 -13.37 -2.38
C PRO A 10 -9.44 -12.63 -1.17
N GLY A 11 -10.54 -13.14 -0.61
CA GLY A 11 -11.13 -12.60 0.62
C GLY A 11 -11.83 -11.24 0.47
N ASN A 12 -12.55 -11.00 -0.64
CA ASN A 12 -13.36 -9.80 -0.89
C ASN A 12 -12.58 -8.47 -0.82
N ARG A 13 -11.30 -8.47 -1.18
CA ARG A 13 -10.48 -7.25 -1.15
C ARG A 13 -10.75 -6.39 -2.38
N ILE A 14 -10.95 -5.10 -2.15
CA ILE A 14 -11.17 -4.11 -3.22
C ILE A 14 -9.85 -3.72 -3.89
N GLY A 15 -9.84 -3.74 -5.22
CA GLY A 15 -8.70 -3.28 -6.03
C GLY A 15 -8.64 -1.77 -6.23
N TRP A 16 -9.70 -1.04 -5.86
CA TRP A 16 -9.76 0.41 -5.92
C TRP A 16 -10.85 0.94 -4.99
N SER A 17 -10.76 2.22 -4.63
CA SER A 17 -11.82 2.98 -3.97
C SER A 17 -11.90 4.38 -4.58
N SER A 18 -13.05 5.03 -4.48
CA SER A 18 -13.22 6.45 -4.80
C SER A 18 -13.53 7.22 -3.53
N ALA A 19 -12.84 8.34 -3.31
CA ALA A 19 -13.31 9.35 -2.37
C ALA A 19 -14.56 10.04 -2.95
N GLY A 20 -15.38 10.64 -2.07
CA GLY A 20 -16.65 11.29 -2.47
C GLY A 20 -16.50 12.46 -3.44
N ASP A 21 -15.28 12.95 -3.62
CA ASP A 21 -14.86 13.98 -4.58
C ASP A 21 -14.49 13.41 -5.97
N GLY A 22 -14.60 12.09 -6.17
CA GLY A 22 -14.24 11.42 -7.41
C GLY A 22 -12.77 11.00 -7.51
N ALA A 23 -11.93 11.29 -6.53
CA ALA A 23 -10.54 10.83 -6.51
C ALA A 23 -10.46 9.31 -6.33
N ILE A 24 -9.87 8.61 -7.29
CA ILE A 24 -9.70 7.15 -7.24
C ILE A 24 -8.35 6.79 -6.64
N VAL A 25 -8.34 5.81 -5.73
CA VAL A 25 -7.12 5.16 -5.26
C VAL A 25 -7.13 3.70 -5.71
N GLN A 26 -6.08 3.26 -6.39
CA GLN A 26 -5.93 1.87 -6.83
C GLN A 26 -5.00 1.10 -5.89
N TYR A 27 -5.31 -0.16 -5.63
CA TYR A 27 -4.60 -1.02 -4.70
C TYR A 27 -4.08 -2.29 -5.38
N ARG A 28 -2.93 -2.76 -4.90
CA ARG A 28 -2.41 -4.09 -5.22
C ARG A 28 -2.08 -4.83 -3.92
N TYR A 29 -2.24 -6.15 -3.95
CA TYR A 29 -1.98 -7.00 -2.80
C TYR A 29 -0.96 -8.10 -3.17
N ASP A 30 -0.35 -8.71 -2.17
CA ASP A 30 0.41 -9.97 -2.34
C ASP A 30 -0.52 -11.19 -2.27
N ALA A 31 0.05 -12.40 -2.38
CA ALA A 31 -0.71 -13.65 -2.32
C ALA A 31 -1.37 -13.91 -0.95
N PHE A 32 -0.83 -13.34 0.12
CA PHE A 32 -1.38 -13.43 1.48
C PHE A 32 -2.47 -12.38 1.73
N GLY A 33 -2.51 -11.35 0.89
CA GLY A 33 -3.48 -10.26 0.97
C GLY A 33 -3.00 -9.00 1.62
N ASN A 34 -1.70 -8.86 1.85
CA ASN A 34 -1.14 -7.61 2.34
C ASN A 34 -1.13 -6.61 1.19
N ARG A 35 -1.57 -5.37 1.45
CA ARG A 35 -1.56 -4.32 0.43
C ARG A 35 -0.11 -3.91 0.17
N VAL A 36 0.44 -4.19 -1.00
CA VAL A 36 1.83 -3.85 -1.35
C VAL A 36 1.95 -2.51 -2.09
N GLN A 37 0.85 -2.00 -2.64
CA GLN A 37 0.84 -0.72 -3.34
C GLN A 37 -0.50 0.02 -3.18
N ALA A 38 -0.42 1.36 -3.10
CA ALA A 38 -1.55 2.26 -3.30
C ALA A 38 -1.16 3.38 -4.29
N GLN A 39 -1.94 3.59 -5.33
CA GLN A 39 -1.73 4.66 -6.31
C GLN A 39 -2.86 5.67 -6.18
N HIS A 40 -2.51 6.91 -5.88
CA HIS A 40 -3.46 8.00 -5.64
C HIS A 40 -3.72 8.78 -6.93
N ALA A 41 -4.91 9.36 -7.05
CA ALA A 41 -5.30 10.17 -8.21
C ALA A 41 -4.42 11.40 -8.45
N ASP A 42 -3.77 11.91 -7.39
CA ASP A 42 -2.81 13.01 -7.46
C ASP A 42 -1.44 12.59 -8.04
N GLY A 43 -1.27 11.31 -8.37
CA GLY A 43 -0.03 10.74 -8.92
C GLY A 43 0.93 10.20 -7.87
N ARG A 44 0.65 10.37 -6.57
CA ARG A 44 1.48 9.77 -5.52
C ARG A 44 1.29 8.26 -5.49
N THR A 45 2.39 7.55 -5.27
CA THR A 45 2.36 6.09 -5.11
C THR A 45 2.99 5.69 -3.79
N LEU A 46 2.28 4.88 -3.00
CA LEU A 46 2.81 4.23 -1.82
C LEU A 46 3.22 2.79 -2.14
N ARG A 47 4.39 2.38 -1.65
CA ARG A 47 4.82 0.98 -1.57
C ARG A 47 4.93 0.56 -0.11
N LEU A 48 4.37 -0.60 0.20
CA LEU A 48 4.33 -1.14 1.55
C LEU A 48 5.12 -2.44 1.57
N GLN A 49 6.03 -2.57 2.54
CA GLN A 49 6.85 -3.76 2.73
C GLN A 49 6.47 -4.47 4.02
N TYR A 50 6.44 -5.79 3.95
CA TYR A 50 6.05 -6.65 5.06
C TYR A 50 7.18 -7.63 5.38
N ASP A 51 7.29 -8.03 6.64
CA ASP A 51 8.13 -9.16 7.01
C ASP A 51 7.42 -10.51 6.75
N ALA A 52 8.11 -11.61 7.07
CA ALA A 52 7.60 -12.96 6.90
C ALA A 52 6.40 -13.29 7.80
N LEU A 53 6.12 -12.46 8.82
CA LEU A 53 4.97 -12.57 9.71
C LEU A 53 3.82 -11.65 9.27
N HIS A 54 3.89 -11.08 8.06
CA HIS A 54 2.90 -10.16 7.50
C HIS A 54 2.73 -8.86 8.28
N GLN A 55 3.79 -8.40 8.95
CA GLN A 55 3.80 -7.14 9.69
C GLN A 55 4.42 -6.05 8.81
N LEU A 56 3.77 -4.89 8.71
CA LEU A 56 4.22 -3.76 7.89
C LEU A 56 5.53 -3.19 8.44
N THR A 57 6.66 -3.34 7.77
CA THR A 57 7.97 -2.88 8.25
C THR A 57 8.40 -1.54 7.67
N ALA A 58 7.94 -1.19 6.46
CA ALA A 58 8.28 0.07 5.83
C ALA A 58 7.20 0.57 4.87
N VAL A 59 7.09 1.90 4.78
CA VAL A 59 6.29 2.59 3.77
C VAL A 59 7.19 3.54 3.00
N PHE A 60 7.10 3.46 1.69
CA PHE A 60 7.79 4.34 0.77
C PHE A 60 6.78 5.13 -0.04
N GLU A 61 7.08 6.38 -0.32
CA GLU A 61 6.30 7.25 -1.20
C GLU A 61 7.12 7.60 -2.45
N GLN A 62 6.44 7.69 -3.59
CA GLN A 62 6.95 8.29 -4.80
C GLN A 62 6.02 9.47 -5.12
N ALA A 63 6.60 10.67 -5.17
CA ALA A 63 5.85 11.87 -5.54
C ALA A 63 5.57 11.89 -7.06
N PRO A 64 4.56 12.66 -7.52
CA PRO A 64 4.22 12.74 -8.93
C PRO A 64 5.41 13.29 -9.73
N GLY A 65 5.79 12.60 -10.81
CA GLY A 65 6.91 13.00 -11.66
C GLY A 65 8.30 12.62 -11.15
N GLU A 66 8.42 12.07 -9.93
CA GLU A 66 9.69 11.54 -9.44
C GLU A 66 9.92 10.10 -9.92
N LYS A 67 11.20 9.72 -10.12
CA LYS A 67 11.56 8.34 -10.53
C LYS A 67 11.80 7.39 -9.36
N GLY A 68 11.91 7.91 -8.14
CA GLY A 68 12.35 7.15 -6.96
C GLY A 68 11.28 7.01 -5.90
N PHE A 69 11.47 6.02 -5.02
CA PHE A 69 10.70 5.85 -3.80
C PHE A 69 11.55 6.30 -2.61
N THR A 70 10.99 7.16 -1.76
CA THR A 70 11.61 7.62 -0.52
C THR A 70 10.94 6.95 0.68
N PRO A 71 11.69 6.47 1.68
CA PRO A 71 11.10 5.91 2.89
C PRO A 71 10.46 7.03 3.71
N ILE A 72 9.17 6.88 4.04
CA ILE A 72 8.40 7.85 4.86
C ILE A 72 7.98 7.29 6.21
N ALA A 73 8.11 5.97 6.40
CA ALA A 73 7.94 5.35 7.70
C ALA A 73 8.68 4.01 7.78
N ARG A 74 9.19 3.70 8.97
CA ARG A 74 9.64 2.35 9.36
C ARG A 74 9.00 1.93 10.68
N TYR A 75 8.71 0.65 10.81
CA TYR A 75 8.06 0.07 11.97
C TYR A 75 8.91 -1.07 12.53
N ARG A 76 8.82 -1.27 13.85
CA ARG A 76 9.45 -2.40 14.55
C ARG A 76 8.44 -3.05 15.47
N TYR A 77 8.59 -4.35 15.65
CA TYR A 77 7.65 -5.17 16.41
C TYR A 77 8.41 -6.10 17.35
N ASP A 78 7.75 -6.50 18.43
CA ASP A 78 8.25 -7.55 19.31
C ASP A 78 7.79 -8.94 18.82
N ALA A 79 8.22 -9.98 19.53
CA ALA A 79 7.90 -11.36 19.19
C ALA A 79 6.39 -11.70 19.26
N PHE A 80 5.59 -10.88 19.95
CA PHE A 80 4.14 -11.03 20.03
C PHE A 80 3.39 -10.21 18.96
N GLY A 81 4.12 -9.59 18.02
CA GLY A 81 3.55 -8.76 16.95
C GLY A 81 3.07 -7.40 17.43
N ARG A 82 3.41 -6.98 18.65
CA ARG A 82 3.07 -5.64 19.13
C ARG A 82 4.09 -4.64 18.60
N ARG A 83 3.60 -3.50 18.11
CA ARG A 83 4.48 -2.46 17.56
C ARG A 83 5.31 -1.82 18.68
N LEU A 84 6.63 -1.95 18.59
CA LEU A 84 7.61 -1.30 19.46
C LEU A 84 7.88 0.16 19.09
N GLY A 85 7.70 0.52 17.81
CA GLY A 85 7.91 1.91 17.41
C GLY A 85 7.61 2.19 15.94
N LYS A 86 7.60 3.49 15.63
CA LYS A 86 7.52 4.04 14.28
C LYS A 86 8.56 5.17 14.16
N THR A 87 9.34 5.16 13.08
CA THR A 87 10.22 6.27 12.69
C THR A 87 9.70 6.85 11.39
N VAL A 88 9.66 8.18 11.27
CA VAL A 88 9.28 8.95 10.07
C VAL A 88 10.46 9.76 9.57
#